data_AF-A0A538JFF1-F1
#
_entry.id   AF-A0A538JFF1-F1
#
_cell.length_a   1.000
_cell.length_b   1.000
_cell.length_c   1.000
_cell.angle_alpha   90.00
_cell.angle_beta   90.00
_cell.angle_gamma   90.00
#
_symmetry.space_group_name_H-M   'P 1'
#
loop_
_entity.id
_entity.type
_entity.pdbx_description
1 polymer ?
#
loop_
_entity_poly.entity_id
_entity_poly.type
_entity_poly.pdbx_seq_one_letter_code
_entity_poly.pdbx_strand_id
1 'polypeptide(L)'
;MTSPRASSCHVEWLRFEPDSPVTGLLREQPHVAYRVDDVESAIEGHNVLAEPFDPTGRGDNFLRVAFVEVDGAVVELMQYGNPDEEGWF
;
A
#
# COMPACT_ATOMS: atom_id res chain seq x y z
N MET A 1 -3.10 -11.22 4.34
CA MET A 1 -1.74 -10.97 3.82
C MET A 1 -0.69 -11.78 4.59
N THR A 2 0.59 -11.75 4.18
CA THR A 2 1.74 -12.22 4.99
C THR A 2 2.49 -11.02 5.53
N SER A 3 3.09 -11.12 6.72
CA SER A 3 3.93 -10.03 7.23
C SER A 3 5.25 -9.95 6.46
N PRO A 4 5.64 -8.77 5.92
CA PRO A 4 6.92 -8.63 5.24
C PRO A 4 8.10 -8.83 6.19
N ARG A 5 7.98 -8.51 7.49
CA ARG A 5 9.00 -8.77 8.52
C ARG A 5 9.29 -10.24 8.77
N ALA A 6 8.35 -11.12 8.43
CA ALA A 6 8.55 -12.57 8.52
C ALA A 6 9.31 -13.14 7.31
N SER A 7 9.59 -12.32 6.29
CA SER A 7 10.32 -12.68 5.08
C SER A 7 11.69 -12.04 5.07
N SER A 8 12.75 -12.82 4.82
CA SER A 8 14.11 -12.29 4.65
C SER A 8 14.25 -11.30 3.50
N CYS A 9 13.27 -11.27 2.60
CA CYS A 9 13.23 -10.40 1.44
C CYS A 9 12.18 -9.29 1.58
N HIS A 10 11.58 -9.10 2.76
CA HIS A 10 10.54 -8.08 3.02
C HIS A 10 9.32 -8.19 2.10
N VAL A 11 8.94 -9.42 1.73
CA VAL A 11 7.80 -9.69 0.84
C VAL A 11 6.50 -9.82 1.63
N GLU A 12 5.54 -8.98 1.30
CA GLU A 12 4.13 -9.13 1.67
C GLU A 12 3.33 -9.74 0.51
N TRP A 13 2.55 -10.78 0.78
CA TRP A 13 1.65 -11.39 -0.18
C TRP A 13 0.20 -11.03 0.13
N LEU A 14 -0.41 -10.20 -0.71
CA LEU A 14 -1.83 -9.88 -0.65
C LEU A 14 -2.64 -11.01 -1.30
N ARG A 15 -3.70 -11.48 -0.62
CA ARG A 15 -4.62 -12.49 -1.15
C ARG A 15 -5.97 -11.82 -1.35
N PHE A 16 -6.48 -11.90 -2.57
CA PHE A 16 -7.81 -11.42 -2.91
C PHE A 16 -8.75 -12.61 -3.01
N GLU A 17 -9.78 -12.61 -2.18
CA GLU A 17 -10.87 -13.59 -2.31
C GLU A 17 -11.57 -13.44 -3.68
N PRO A 18 -12.27 -14.50 -4.16
CA PRO A 18 -12.98 -14.43 -5.44
C PRO A 18 -13.98 -13.28 -5.53
N ASP A 19 -14.60 -12.89 -4.41
CA ASP A 19 -15.58 -11.81 -4.29
C ASP A 19 -14.96 -10.47 -3.86
N SER A 20 -13.63 -10.37 -3.79
CA SER A 20 -12.96 -9.11 -3.47
C SER A 20 -13.34 -8.02 -4.48
N PRO A 21 -13.68 -6.80 -4.03
CA PRO A 21 -14.02 -5.69 -4.90
C PRO A 21 -12.79 -5.09 -5.62
N VAL A 22 -11.58 -5.52 -5.25
CA VAL A 22 -10.34 -5.07 -5.88
C VAL A 22 -10.21 -5.74 -7.25
N THR A 23 -9.96 -4.92 -8.28
CA THR A 23 -9.92 -5.33 -9.69
C THR A 23 -8.73 -4.70 -10.41
N GLY A 24 -8.48 -5.13 -11.66
CA GLY A 24 -7.45 -4.55 -12.52
C GLY A 24 -6.02 -4.79 -12.02
N LEU A 25 -5.11 -3.85 -12.33
CA LEU A 25 -3.67 -3.97 -12.05
C LEU A 25 -3.37 -4.30 -10.59
N LEU A 26 -4.07 -3.65 -9.65
CA LEU A 26 -3.88 -3.88 -8.22
C LEU A 26 -4.17 -5.32 -7.79
N ARG A 27 -5.09 -6.01 -8.46
CA ARG A 27 -5.37 -7.43 -8.22
C ARG A 27 -4.37 -8.35 -8.93
N GLU A 28 -3.93 -7.97 -10.12
CA GLU A 28 -3.25 -8.84 -11.08
C GLU A 28 -1.73 -8.76 -11.05
N GLN A 29 -1.17 -7.70 -10.45
CA GLN A 29 0.27 -7.43 -10.46
C GLN A 29 0.87 -7.29 -9.05
N PRO A 30 2.16 -7.60 -8.87
CA PRO A 30 2.87 -7.20 -7.67
C PRO A 30 3.05 -5.68 -7.63
N HIS A 31 3.31 -5.15 -6.44
CA HIS A 31 3.62 -3.74 -6.23
C HIS A 31 4.94 -3.56 -5.48
N VAL A 32 5.50 -2.35 -5.61
CA VAL A 32 6.63 -1.89 -4.79
C VAL A 32 6.14 -0.83 -3.84
N ALA A 33 6.46 -0.98 -2.56
CA ALA A 33 6.04 -0.05 -1.52
C ALA A 33 7.11 1.02 -1.25
N TYR A 34 6.68 2.27 -1.11
CA TYR A 34 7.53 3.40 -0.74
C TYR A 34 6.92 4.15 0.44
N ARG A 35 7.77 4.57 1.38
CA ARG A 35 7.39 5.50 2.44
C ARG A 35 7.31 6.93 1.87
N VAL A 36 6.26 7.64 2.23
CA VAL A 36 6.06 9.06 1.89
C VAL A 36 5.65 9.86 3.13
N ASP A 37 5.91 11.17 3.10
CA ASP A 37 5.55 12.08 4.19
C ASP A 37 4.03 12.36 4.23
N ASP A 38 3.43 12.50 3.05
CA ASP A 38 2.00 12.78 2.86
C ASP A 38 1.44 12.01 1.67
N VAL A 39 0.49 11.11 1.93
CA VAL A 39 -0.05 10.24 0.87
C VAL A 39 -0.95 11.00 -0.10
N GLU A 40 -1.66 12.03 0.36
CA GLU A 40 -2.57 12.83 -0.48
C GLU A 40 -1.78 13.63 -1.53
N SER A 41 -0.67 14.25 -1.13
CA SER A 41 0.25 14.94 -2.04
C SER A 41 0.98 13.95 -2.96
N ALA A 42 1.33 12.77 -2.46
CA ALA A 42 2.11 11.79 -3.22
C ALA A 42 1.31 11.11 -4.35
N ILE A 43 -0.02 11.09 -4.27
CA ILE A 43 -0.87 10.55 -5.36
C ILE A 43 -1.18 11.58 -6.44
N GLU A 44 -0.87 12.87 -6.26
CA GLU A 44 -1.22 13.93 -7.20
C GLU A 44 -0.63 13.69 -8.59
N GLY A 45 -1.47 13.77 -9.62
CA GLY A 45 -1.05 13.59 -11.02
C GLY A 45 -0.82 12.14 -11.45
N HIS A 46 -0.95 11.18 -10.53
CA HIS A 46 -0.88 9.76 -10.85
C HIS A 46 -2.25 9.18 -11.19
N ASN A 47 -2.25 8.03 -11.89
CA ASN A 47 -3.43 7.20 -12.04
C ASN A 47 -3.66 6.41 -10.75
N VAL A 48 -4.66 6.79 -9.96
CA VAL A 48 -4.97 6.17 -8.66
C VAL A 48 -5.74 4.87 -8.86
N LEU A 49 -5.17 3.77 -8.36
CA LEU A 49 -5.76 2.43 -8.39
C LEU A 49 -6.58 2.15 -7.11
N ALA A 50 -6.16 2.70 -5.98
CA ALA A 50 -6.92 2.73 -4.74
C ALA A 50 -6.61 4.01 -3.95
N GLU A 51 -7.67 4.74 -3.59
CA GLU A 51 -7.61 5.96 -2.78
C GLU A 51 -7.04 5.70 -1.38
N PRO A 52 -6.41 6.70 -0.73
CA PRO A 52 -5.82 6.54 0.61
C PRO A 52 -6.75 5.93 1.67
N PHE A 53 -6.35 4.79 2.25
CA PHE A 53 -7.11 4.08 3.30
C PHE A 53 -6.23 3.52 4.42
N ASP A 54 -6.84 3.13 5.54
CA ASP A 54 -6.17 2.42 6.64
C ASP A 54 -6.17 0.90 6.35
N PRO A 55 -5.02 0.28 6.03
CA PRO A 55 -4.96 -1.15 5.73
C PRO A 55 -5.10 -2.03 6.99
N THR A 56 -4.95 -1.46 8.19
CA THR A 56 -5.10 -2.20 9.45
C THR A 56 -6.56 -2.37 9.86
N GLY A 57 -7.44 -1.48 9.39
CA GLY A 57 -8.84 -1.39 9.79
C GLY A 57 -9.05 -1.01 11.27
N ARG A 58 -8.01 -0.58 11.98
CA ARG A 58 -8.05 -0.26 13.41
C ARG A 58 -8.49 1.17 13.68
N GLY A 59 -8.30 2.07 12.71
CA GLY A 59 -8.61 3.49 12.87
C GLY A 59 -7.70 4.20 13.87
N ASP A 60 -6.51 3.65 14.14
CA ASP A 60 -5.53 4.18 15.10
C ASP A 60 -4.51 5.14 14.46
N ASN A 61 -4.73 5.51 13.19
CA ASN A 61 -3.86 6.38 12.39
C ASN A 61 -2.41 5.87 12.32
N PHE A 62 -2.20 4.56 12.44
CA PHE A 62 -0.88 3.96 12.37
C PHE A 62 -0.26 4.08 10.97
N LEU A 63 -1.05 3.76 9.95
CA LEU A 63 -0.62 3.74 8.56
C LEU A 63 -1.79 4.10 7.64
N ARG A 64 -1.54 4.94 6.65
CA ARG A 64 -2.40 5.15 5.49
C ARG A 64 -1.65 4.72 4.24
N VAL A 65 -2.34 4.02 3.34
CA VAL A 65 -1.76 3.58 2.08
C VAL A 65 -2.65 3.96 0.91
N ALA A 66 -2.03 4.25 -0.23
CA ALA A 66 -2.70 4.39 -1.51
C ALA A 66 -1.95 3.59 -2.57
N PHE A 67 -2.65 3.20 -3.63
CA PHE A 67 -2.04 2.50 -4.76
C PHE A 67 -2.17 3.34 -6.01
N VAL A 68 -1.08 3.50 -6.73
CA VAL A 68 -1.02 4.25 -7.99
C VAL A 68 -0.32 3.42 -9.07
N GLU A 69 -0.59 3.76 -10.33
CA GLU A 69 0.18 3.28 -11.46
C GLU A 69 1.29 4.29 -11.81
N VAL A 70 2.52 3.80 -11.92
CA VAL A 70 3.69 4.56 -12.37
C VAL A 70 4.39 3.77 -13.46
N ASP A 71 4.40 4.30 -14.69
CA ASP A 71 5.04 3.68 -15.86
C ASP A 71 4.65 2.20 -16.07
N GLY A 72 3.39 1.85 -15.79
CA GLY A 72 2.85 0.48 -15.91
C GLY A 72 3.14 -0.46 -14.74
N ALA A 73 3.78 0.03 -13.67
CA ALA A 73 3.97 -0.70 -12.42
C ALA A 73 3.00 -0.21 -11.34
N VAL A 74 2.58 -1.12 -10.46
CA VAL A 74 1.80 -0.77 -9.27
C VAL A 74 2.74 -0.31 -8.16
N VAL A 75 2.45 0.84 -7.57
CA VAL A 75 3.22 1.41 -6.46
C VAL A 75 2.29 1.61 -5.26
N GLU A 76 2.71 1.11 -4.11
CA GLU A 76 2.07 1.37 -2.82
C GLU A 76 2.78 2.55 -2.14
N LEU A 77 2.04 3.61 -1.85
CA LEU A 77 2.54 4.79 -1.16
C LEU A 77 2.06 4.75 0.29
N MET A 78 3.02 4.72 1.22
CA MET A 78 2.77 4.48 2.64
C MET A 78 3.12 5.68 3.49
N GLN A 79 2.11 6.24 4.17
CA GLN A 79 2.27 7.29 5.15
C GLN A 79 2.04 6.73 6.55
N TYR A 80 3.06 6.76 7.39
CA TYR A 80 2.91 6.42 8.81
C TYR A 80 2.43 7.64 9.59
N GLY A 81 1.54 7.43 10.56
CA GLY A 81 1.12 8.51 11.46
C GLY A 81 2.25 9.05 12.32
N ASN A 82 3.25 8.21 12.63
CA ASN A 82 4.52 8.61 13.18
C ASN A 82 5.62 8.54 12.10
N PRO A 83 6.27 9.65 11.72
CA PRO A 83 7.33 9.64 10.70
C PRO A 83 8.57 8.84 11.12
N ASP A 84 8.77 8.61 12.41
CA ASP A 84 9.85 7.79 12.96
C ASP A 84 9.41 6.32 13.19
N GLU A 85 8.22 5.92 12.74
CA GLU A 85 7.76 4.54 12.86
C GLU A 85 8.69 3.59 12.10
N GLU A 86 9.20 2.57 12.77
CA GLU A 86 10.04 1.52 12.16
C GLU A 86 9.21 0.28 11.81
N GLY A 87 7.93 0.24 12.15
CA GLY A 87 7.09 -0.95 12.05
C GLY A 87 6.12 -0.94 10.87
N TRP A 88 6.35 -1.85 9.93
CA TRP A 88 5.39 -2.62 9.11
C TRP A 88 6.26 -3.46 8.18
N PHE A 89 7.28 -2.78 7.64
CA PHE A 89 8.49 -3.32 7.02
C PHE A 89 9.63 -3.48 8.02
#